data_AF-A0A7Y4X9H6-F1
#
_entry.id   AF-A0A7Y4X9H6-F1
#
_cell.length_a   1.000
_cell.length_b   1.000
_cell.length_c   1.000
_cell.angle_alpha   90.00
_cell.angle_beta   90.00
_cell.angle_gamma   90.00
#
_symmetry.space_group_name_H-M   'P 1'
#
loop_
_entity.id
_entity.type
_entity.pdbx_description
1 polymer ?
#
loop_
_entity_poly.entity_id
_entity_poly.type
_entity_poly.pdbx_seq_one_letter_code
_entity_poly.pdbx_strand_id
1 'polypeptide(L)'
;AETDEITAEDLPLEIRATMPTEGAARFKLPPEGLSFEELEHSLLIQAMEQTGWNITRAAKLLGLSFRTMQYRLDKFEIKRPNRVKGVAEDESTGTSADATEST
;
A
#
# COMPACT_ATOMS: atom_id res chain seq x y z
N ALA A 1 38.42 34.26 -2.13
CA ALA A 1 37.93 33.10 -2.87
C ALA A 1 36.45 33.00 -2.55
N GLU A 2 35.59 33.33 -3.50
CA GLU A 2 34.14 33.26 -3.32
C GLU A 2 33.72 31.81 -3.58
N THR A 3 33.10 31.17 -2.59
CA THR A 3 32.60 29.80 -2.67
C THR A 3 31.33 29.80 -3.50
N ASP A 4 31.42 29.27 -4.72
CA ASP A 4 30.34 29.10 -5.68
C ASP A 4 29.49 27.86 -5.34
N GLU A 5 28.90 27.85 -4.13
CA GLU A 5 28.01 26.78 -3.71
C GLU A 5 26.55 27.21 -3.89
N ILE A 6 25.89 26.62 -4.90
CA ILE A 6 24.46 26.81 -5.15
C ILE A 6 23.69 25.87 -4.20
N THR A 7 22.83 26.46 -3.37
CA THR A 7 21.99 25.77 -2.38
C THR A 7 20.60 25.46 -2.95
N ALA A 8 19.85 24.54 -2.31
CA ALA A 8 18.52 24.15 -2.79
C ALA A 8 17.50 25.31 -2.77
N GLU A 9 17.79 26.32 -1.95
CA GLU A 9 17.04 27.56 -1.80
C GLU A 9 17.21 28.50 -3.01
N ASP A 10 18.31 28.37 -3.75
CA ASP A 10 18.64 29.20 -4.92
C ASP A 10 17.89 28.75 -6.18
N LEU A 11 17.20 27.61 -6.13
CA LEU A 11 16.41 27.11 -7.25
C LEU A 11 14.98 27.70 -7.24
N PRO A 12 14.43 28.08 -8.40
CA PRO A 12 13.05 28.53 -8.52
C PRO A 12 12.06 27.46 -8.02
N LEU A 13 10.92 27.93 -7.50
CA LEU A 13 9.90 27.10 -6.85
C LEU A 13 9.42 25.93 -7.72
N GLU A 14 9.41 26.12 -9.04
CA GLU A 14 9.05 25.09 -10.03
C GLU A 14 10.00 23.88 -9.97
N ILE A 15 11.31 24.10 -9.79
CA ILE A 15 12.29 23.01 -9.70
C ILE A 15 12.27 22.38 -8.30
N ARG A 16 12.04 23.18 -7.25
CA ARG A 16 11.85 22.68 -5.87
C ARG A 16 10.62 21.79 -5.75
N ALA A 17 9.53 22.12 -6.43
CA ALA A 17 8.30 21.33 -6.45
C ALA A 17 8.41 20.05 -7.31
N THR A 18 9.41 19.98 -8.20
CA THR A 18 9.67 18.81 -9.05
C THR A 18 10.68 17.85 -8.42
N MET A 19 11.17 18.12 -7.21
CA MET A 19 11.95 17.12 -6.49
C MET A 19 11.08 15.87 -6.34
N PRO A 20 11.48 14.72 -6.93
CA PRO A 20 10.76 13.48 -6.73
C PRO A 20 10.70 13.28 -5.22
N THR A 21 9.48 13.10 -4.69
CA THR A 21 9.22 12.90 -3.27
C THR A 21 10.38 12.17 -2.61
N GLU A 22 11.17 12.87 -1.78
CA GLU A 22 12.29 12.26 -1.07
C GLU A 22 11.81 11.15 -0.10
N GLY A 23 10.48 10.99 0.05
CA GLY A 23 9.80 9.90 0.73
C GLY A 23 9.56 8.64 -0.10
N ALA A 24 9.88 8.60 -1.40
CA ALA A 24 10.09 7.33 -2.10
C ALA A 24 11.40 6.76 -1.55
N ALA A 25 11.31 6.14 -0.37
CA ALA A 25 12.40 5.50 0.33
C ALA A 25 13.29 4.80 -0.68
N ARG A 26 14.52 5.31 -0.85
CA ARG A 26 15.53 4.69 -1.72
C ARG A 26 15.62 3.24 -1.27
N PHE A 27 14.96 2.33 -1.99
CA PHE A 27 14.85 0.93 -1.60
C PHE A 27 16.28 0.40 -1.51
N LYS A 28 16.71 0.09 -0.28
CA LYS A 28 18.05 -0.42 -0.04
C LYS A 28 18.01 -1.92 -0.24
N LEU A 29 18.67 -2.37 -1.30
CA LEU A 29 18.80 -3.79 -1.59
C LEU A 29 19.60 -4.47 -0.44
N PRO A 30 19.05 -5.51 0.21
CA PRO A 30 19.78 -6.25 1.23
C PRO A 30 20.99 -7.00 0.67
N PRO A 31 22.08 -7.17 1.45
CA PRO A 31 23.30 -7.85 0.99
C PRO A 31 23.10 -9.35 0.70
N GLU A 32 22.13 -9.99 1.35
CA GLU A 32 21.69 -11.36 1.07
C GLU A 32 20.89 -11.50 -0.25
N GLY A 33 20.55 -10.38 -0.89
CA GLY A 33 19.74 -10.34 -2.10
C GLY A 33 18.24 -10.37 -1.82
N LEU A 34 17.42 -10.26 -2.87
CA LEU A 34 15.97 -10.32 -2.77
C LEU A 34 15.38 -11.17 -3.89
N SER A 35 14.29 -11.87 -3.60
CA SER A 35 13.46 -12.48 -4.64
C SER A 35 12.54 -11.43 -5.24
N PHE A 36 12.86 -10.95 -6.45
CA PHE A 36 12.01 -9.99 -7.14
C PHE A 36 10.61 -10.56 -7.40
N GLU A 37 10.49 -11.87 -7.64
CA GLU A 37 9.22 -12.54 -7.89
C GLU A 37 8.32 -12.55 -6.64
N GLU A 38 8.87 -12.83 -5.46
CA GLU A 38 8.11 -12.77 -4.20
C GLU A 38 7.71 -11.34 -3.84
N LEU A 39 8.61 -10.37 -4.04
CA LEU A 39 8.31 -8.96 -3.84
C LEU A 39 7.19 -8.52 -4.77
N GLU A 40 7.28 -8.84 -6.06
CA GLU A 40 6.26 -8.53 -7.05
C GLU A 40 4.91 -9.15 -6.67
N HIS A 41 4.89 -10.44 -6.31
CA HIS A 41 3.69 -11.14 -5.86
C HIS A 41 3.02 -10.45 -4.66
N SER A 42 3.82 -10.09 -3.65
CA SER A 42 3.35 -9.38 -2.46
C SER A 42 2.77 -8.01 -2.80
N LEU A 43 3.43 -7.24 -3.67
CA LEU A 43 2.96 -5.92 -4.10
C LEU A 43 1.65 -6.01 -4.90
N LEU A 44 1.49 -7.02 -5.75
CA LEU A 44 0.25 -7.25 -6.51
C LEU A 44 -0.93 -7.53 -5.57
N ILE A 45 -0.75 -8.40 -4.56
CA ILE A 45 -1.79 -8.71 -3.57
C ILE A 45 -2.15 -7.45 -2.78
N GLN A 46 -1.15 -6.75 -2.24
CA GLN A 46 -1.38 -5.53 -1.46
C GLN A 46 -2.13 -4.47 -2.26
N ALA A 47 -1.77 -4.26 -3.53
CA ALA A 47 -2.48 -3.33 -4.40
C ALA A 47 -3.93 -3.75 -4.67
N MET A 48 -4.19 -5.05 -4.83
CA MET A 48 -5.54 -5.57 -5.01
C MET A 48 -6.38 -5.39 -3.74
N GLU A 49 -5.83 -5.68 -2.57
CA GLU A 49 -6.52 -5.50 -1.29
C GLU A 49 -6.84 -4.02 -1.01
N GLN A 50 -5.85 -3.13 -1.16
CA GLN A 50 -6.01 -1.68 -0.95
C GLN A 50 -7.06 -1.05 -1.88
N THR A 51 -7.28 -1.64 -3.05
CA THR A 51 -8.23 -1.12 -4.04
C THR A 51 -9.56 -1.86 -4.05
N GLY A 52 -9.78 -2.78 -3.10
CA GLY A 52 -11.01 -3.56 -3.02
C GLY A 52 -11.19 -4.51 -4.20
N TRP A 53 -10.09 -5.07 -4.70
CA TRP A 53 -10.00 -5.95 -5.87
C TRP A 53 -10.38 -5.26 -7.18
N ASN A 54 -10.01 -3.98 -7.35
CA ASN A 54 -10.19 -3.23 -8.60
C ASN A 54 -8.88 -3.16 -9.39
N ILE A 55 -8.77 -3.97 -10.44
CA ILE A 55 -7.55 -4.12 -11.26
C ILE A 55 -7.08 -2.77 -11.85
N THR A 56 -7.98 -1.93 -12.37
CA THR A 56 -7.60 -0.64 -12.96
C THR A 56 -7.00 0.30 -11.92
N ARG A 57 -7.55 0.34 -10.70
CA ARG A 57 -7.02 1.14 -9.60
C ARG A 57 -5.70 0.57 -9.07
N ALA A 58 -5.59 -0.74 -8.94
CA ALA A 58 -4.37 -1.42 -8.49
C ALA A 58 -3.21 -1.19 -9.47
N ALA A 59 -3.48 -1.30 -10.78
CA ALA A 59 -2.50 -1.00 -11.83
C ALA A 59 -1.96 0.44 -11.71
N LYS A 60 -2.86 1.42 -11.54
CA LYS A 60 -2.48 2.82 -11.34
C LYS A 60 -1.64 3.02 -10.08
N LEU A 61 -1.98 2.34 -8.98
CA LEU A 61 -1.24 2.41 -7.72
C LEU A 61 0.20 1.93 -7.87
N LEU A 62 0.42 0.88 -8.66
CA LEU A 62 1.74 0.32 -8.95
C LEU A 62 2.44 0.98 -10.15
N GLY A 63 1.83 1.99 -10.79
CA GLY A 63 2.38 2.62 -11.99
C GLY A 63 2.42 1.70 -13.23
N LEU A 64 1.56 0.69 -13.28
CA LEU A 64 1.48 -0.28 -14.38
C LEU A 64 0.31 0.02 -15.32
N SER A 65 0.41 -0.48 -16.56
CA SER A 65 -0.74 -0.53 -17.46
C SER A 65 -1.75 -1.59 -16.97
N PHE A 66 -3.03 -1.43 -17.33
CA PHE A 66 -4.06 -2.43 -17.02
C PHE A 66 -3.70 -3.82 -17.57
N ARG A 67 -3.22 -3.90 -18.81
CA ARG A 67 -2.83 -5.19 -19.43
C ARG A 67 -1.66 -5.84 -18.72
N THR A 68 -0.68 -5.04 -18.27
CA THR A 68 0.45 -5.55 -17.49
C THR A 68 -0.04 -6.11 -16.16
N MET A 69 -0.89 -5.38 -15.43
CA MET A 69 -1.47 -5.84 -14.18
C MET A 69 -2.26 -7.14 -14.37
N GLN A 70 -3.12 -7.21 -15.38
CA GLN A 70 -3.91 -8.40 -15.69
C GLN A 70 -3.02 -9.61 -15.96
N TYR A 71 -2.04 -9.49 -16.86
CA TYR A 71 -1.10 -10.56 -17.15
C TYR A 71 -0.36 -11.06 -15.91
N ARG A 72 0.04 -10.14 -15.01
CA ARG A 72 0.72 -10.51 -13.76
C ARG A 72 -0.20 -11.29 -12.83
N LEU A 73 -1.44 -10.84 -12.64
CA LEU A 73 -2.43 -11.56 -11.82
C LEU A 73 -2.70 -12.97 -12.37
N ASP A 74 -2.81 -13.10 -13.70
CA ASP A 74 -2.98 -14.40 -14.36
C ASP A 74 -1.74 -15.29 -14.17
N LYS A 75 -0.53 -14.73 -14.36
CA LYS A 75 0.74 -15.45 -14.17
C LYS A 75 0.88 -16.02 -12.76
N PHE A 76 0.47 -15.27 -11.74
CA PHE A 76 0.56 -15.68 -10.34
C PHE A 76 -0.71 -16.33 -9.80
N GLU A 77 -1.72 -16.54 -10.64
CA GLU A 77 -3.02 -17.11 -10.27
C GLU A 77 -3.70 -16.39 -9.09
N ILE A 78 -3.48 -15.08 -8.95
CA ILE A 78 -4.02 -14.27 -7.85
C ILE A 78 -5.52 -14.06 -8.06
N LYS A 79 -6.33 -14.62 -7.17
CA LYS A 79 -7.79 -14.53 -7.21
C LYS A 79 -8.33 -13.95 -5.91
N ARG A 80 -9.48 -13.27 -6.01
CA ARG A 80 -10.16 -12.71 -4.83
C ARG A 80 -10.49 -13.84 -3.85
N PRO A 81 -10.06 -13.76 -2.59
CA PRO A 81 -10.46 -14.75 -1.59
C PRO A 81 -11.98 -14.71 -1.49
N ASN A 82 -12.59 -15.88 -1.58
CA ASN A 82 -14.03 -16.01 -1.43
C ASN A 82 -14.38 -15.59 0.00
N ARG A 83 -14.95 -14.40 0.18
CA ARG A 83 -15.47 -13.99 1.48
C ARG A 83 -16.63 -14.92 1.79
N VAL A 84 -16.39 -15.94 2.60
CA VAL A 84 -17.46 -16.71 3.23
C VAL A 84 -18.32 -15.69 3.96
N LYS A 85 -19.55 -15.54 3.48
CA LYS A 85 -20.56 -14.65 4.04
C LYS A 85 -21.00 -15.28 5.36
N GLY A 86 -20.27 -15.02 6.45
CA GLY A 86 -20.53 -15.66 7.73
C GLY A 86 -19.55 -15.23 8.82
N VAL A 87 -19.73 -14.00 9.32
CA VAL A 87 -19.54 -13.59 10.73
C VAL A 87 -20.31 -12.28 10.89
N ALA A 88 -21.63 -12.40 10.86
CA ALA A 88 -22.49 -11.52 11.63
C ALA A 88 -22.92 -12.36 12.84
N GLU A 89 -22.92 -11.73 14.03
CA GLU A 89 -23.52 -12.20 15.28
C GLU A 89 -22.70 -13.21 16.09
N ASP A 90 -21.90 -12.72 17.05
CA ASP A 90 -22.20 -12.94 18.47
C ASP A 90 -21.42 -11.93 19.35
N GLU A 91 -21.95 -10.71 19.45
CA GLU A 91 -21.66 -9.79 20.56
C GLU A 91 -23.00 -9.49 21.23
N SER A 92 -23.61 -10.51 21.83
CA SER A 92 -24.60 -10.31 22.88
C SER A 92 -24.41 -11.35 23.98
N THR A 93 -23.70 -10.98 25.04
CA THR A 93 -24.17 -11.06 26.44
C THR A 93 -23.00 -10.82 27.39
N GLY A 94 -22.67 -9.53 27.54
CA GLY A 94 -21.74 -9.06 28.56
C GLY A 94 -22.31 -7.85 29.30
N THR A 95 -23.53 -7.95 29.84
CA THR A 95 -23.98 -7.01 30.88
C THR A 95 -24.10 -7.77 32.19
N SER A 96 -22.99 -7.76 32.94
CA SER A 96 -22.92 -8.19 34.33
C SER A 96 -23.06 -6.95 35.21
N ALA A 97 -24.10 -6.95 36.03
CA ALA A 97 -24.20 -6.42 37.40
C ALA A 97 -23.60 -5.05 37.75
N ASP A 98 -24.48 -4.12 38.19
CA ASP A 98 -24.29 -3.25 39.38
C ASP A 98 -25.67 -2.60 39.69
N ALA A 99 -26.35 -2.98 40.78
CA ALA A 99 -26.35 -2.33 42.10
C ALA A 99 -27.64 -1.51 42.37
N THR A 100 -28.37 -1.94 43.41
CA THR A 100 -29.09 -1.16 44.43
C THR A 100 -29.75 0.17 44.05
N GLU A 101 -31.08 0.28 44.22
CA GLU A 101 -31.68 1.29 45.13
C GLU A 101 -33.18 1.01 45.45
N SER A 102 -33.48 0.93 46.75
CA SER A 102 -34.66 1.41 47.49
C SER A 102 -36.09 1.27 46.95
N THR A 103 -36.91 0.49 47.64
CA THR A 103 -38.09 0.94 48.42
C THR A 103 -38.57 -0.18 49.35
#